data_AF-A0A379IB65-F1
#
_entry.id   AF-A0A379IB65-F1
#
_cell.length_a   1.000
_cell.length_b   1.000
_cell.length_c   1.000
_cell.angle_alpha   90.00
_cell.angle_beta   90.00
_cell.angle_gamma   90.00
#
_symmetry.space_group_name_H-M   'P 1'
#
loop_
_entity.id
_entity.type
_entity.pdbx_description
1 polymer ?
#
loop_
_entity_poly.entity_id
_entity_poly.type
_entity_poly.pdbx_seq_one_letter_code
_entity_poly.pdbx_strand_id
1 'polypeptide(L)'
;MLSSTLLDDWALAPLEENARHDLLEVIDDRAGSRSTVLTSQLPVDHWHGWINDPTVADALLDRLVHSAYRIVMKGESLRRKKTEEEAAS
;
A
#
# COMPACT_ATOMS: atom_id res chain seq x y z
N MET A 1 3.00 24.18 -1.60
CA MET A 1 4.13 23.24 -1.47
C MET A 1 3.58 21.85 -1.77
N LEU A 2 4.03 21.19 -2.83
CA LEU A 2 3.57 19.84 -3.18
C LEU A 2 4.33 18.84 -2.31
N SER A 3 3.62 18.04 -1.51
CA SER A 3 4.21 17.00 -0.65
C SER A 3 3.67 15.62 -1.03
N SER A 4 4.60 14.68 -1.22
CA SER A 4 4.28 13.28 -1.51
C SER A 4 4.48 12.41 -0.27
N THR A 5 3.65 11.39 -0.11
CA THR A 5 3.76 10.39 0.98
C THR A 5 3.99 9.02 0.37
N LEU A 6 4.94 8.27 0.93
CA LEU A 6 5.24 6.88 0.58
C LEU A 6 4.85 5.98 1.75
N LEU A 7 3.99 5.01 1.50
CA LEU A 7 3.66 3.94 2.43
C LEU A 7 4.29 2.66 1.91
N ASP A 8 5.38 2.25 2.55
CA ASP A 8 6.08 1.01 2.21
C ASP A 8 5.49 -0.17 2.98
N ASP A 9 5.55 -1.37 2.39
CA ASP A 9 5.06 -2.62 2.98
C ASP A 9 3.61 -2.56 3.51
N TRP A 10 2.72 -1.99 2.70
CA TRP A 10 1.28 -1.99 2.97
C TRP A 10 0.75 -3.41 3.16
N ALA A 11 -0.08 -3.57 4.19
CA ALA A 11 -0.67 -4.84 4.59
C ALA A 11 0.30 -5.88 5.17
N LEU A 12 1.41 -5.45 5.78
CA LEU A 12 2.34 -6.34 6.46
C LEU A 12 1.79 -6.96 7.76
N ALA A 13 0.97 -6.21 8.50
CA ALA A 13 0.35 -6.64 9.76
C ALA A 13 -1.12 -6.23 9.81
N PRO A 14 -1.98 -6.88 10.61
CA PRO A 14 -3.37 -6.45 10.79
C PRO A 14 -3.46 -5.02 11.34
N LEU A 15 -4.45 -4.26 10.87
CA LEU A 15 -4.76 -2.95 11.45
C LEU A 15 -5.63 -3.10 12.69
N GLU A 16 -5.27 -2.39 13.75
CA GLU A 16 -6.17 -2.16 14.89
C GLU A 16 -7.29 -1.18 14.50
N GLU A 17 -8.40 -1.18 15.24
CA GLU A 17 -9.58 -0.36 14.93
C GLU A 17 -9.26 1.14 14.79
N ASN A 18 -8.58 1.71 15.78
CA ASN A 18 -8.19 3.12 15.74
C ASN A 18 -7.26 3.41 14.56
N ALA A 19 -6.31 2.52 14.28
CA ALA A 19 -5.38 2.69 13.16
C ALA A 19 -6.08 2.72 11.80
N ARG A 20 -7.23 2.04 11.65
CA ARG A 20 -8.04 2.10 10.41
C ARG A 20 -8.67 3.47 10.21
N HIS A 21 -9.19 4.06 11.29
CA HIS A 21 -9.79 5.39 11.24
C HIS A 21 -8.74 6.48 11.02
N ASP A 22 -7.62 6.41 11.73
CA ASP A 22 -6.49 7.34 11.55
C ASP A 22 -5.96 7.28 10.10
N LEU A 23 -5.85 6.07 9.55
CA LEU A 23 -5.43 5.88 8.16
C LEU A 23 -6.43 6.47 7.17
N LEU A 24 -7.74 6.27 7.40
CA LEU A 24 -8.76 6.86 6.55
C LEU A 24 -8.68 8.39 6.56
N GLU A 25 -8.50 9.03 7.72
CA GLU A 25 -8.34 10.48 7.83
C GLU A 25 -7.14 10.98 7.02
N VAL A 26 -5.97 10.33 7.18
CA VAL A 26 -4.76 10.70 6.43
C VAL A 26 -4.94 10.53 4.92
N ILE A 27 -5.64 9.49 4.48
CA ILE A 27 -5.89 9.25 3.06
C ILE A 27 -6.92 10.24 2.50
N ASP A 28 -7.98 10.56 3.26
CA ASP A 28 -9.01 11.52 2.85
C ASP A 28 -8.41 12.92 2.62
N ASP A 29 -7.57 13.40 3.54
CA ASP A 29 -6.86 14.68 3.44
C ASP A 29 -5.94 14.79 2.21
N ARG A 30 -5.54 13.66 1.64
CA ARG A 30 -4.63 13.57 0.50
C ARG A 30 -5.35 13.28 -0.81
N ALA A 31 -6.49 12.61 -0.76
CA ALA A 31 -7.25 12.23 -1.93
C ALA A 31 -7.53 13.45 -2.82
N GLY A 32 -7.23 13.32 -4.12
CA GLY A 32 -7.45 14.37 -5.11
C GLY A 32 -6.55 15.62 -5.01
N SER A 33 -5.71 15.76 -3.97
CA SER A 33 -4.92 16.97 -3.72
C SER A 33 -3.41 16.75 -3.66
N ARG A 34 -2.95 15.56 -3.25
CA ARG A 34 -1.54 15.22 -3.05
C ARG A 34 -1.23 13.79 -3.52
N SER A 35 -0.02 13.56 -4.02
CA SER A 35 0.39 12.23 -4.51
C SER A 35 0.70 11.28 -3.36
N THR A 36 0.11 10.08 -3.38
CA THR A 36 0.40 9.00 -2.43
C THR A 36 0.89 7.79 -3.19
N VAL A 37 2.02 7.22 -2.76
CA VAL A 37 2.61 6.00 -3.32
C VAL A 37 2.52 4.91 -2.28
N LEU A 38 2.03 3.73 -2.69
CA LEU A 38 1.95 2.55 -1.84
C LEU A 38 2.71 1.40 -2.48
N THR A 39 3.44 0.64 -1.66
CA THR A 39 3.99 -0.67 -2.04
C THR A 39 3.27 -1.73 -1.23
N SER A 40 2.91 -2.86 -1.85
CA SER A 40 2.28 -3.97 -1.15
C SER A 40 2.63 -5.29 -1.81
N GLN A 41 2.86 -6.30 -0.96
CA GLN A 41 2.95 -7.69 -1.39
C GLN A 41 1.56 -8.35 -1.46
N LEU A 42 0.54 -7.75 -0.83
CA LEU A 42 -0.82 -8.23 -0.85
C LEU A 42 -1.52 -7.70 -2.11
N PRO A 43 -2.11 -8.57 -2.96
CA PRO A 43 -2.90 -8.09 -4.09
C PRO A 43 -4.07 -7.22 -3.64
N VAL A 44 -4.38 -6.18 -4.42
CA VAL A 44 -5.44 -5.18 -4.11
C VAL A 44 -6.78 -5.84 -3.79
N ASP A 45 -7.13 -6.93 -4.48
CA ASP A 45 -8.40 -7.64 -4.28
C ASP A 45 -8.55 -8.23 -2.86
N HIS A 46 -7.46 -8.36 -2.10
CA HIS A 46 -7.47 -8.79 -0.71
C HIS A 46 -7.46 -7.64 0.30
N TRP A 47 -7.27 -6.40 -0.13
CA TRP A 47 -7.17 -5.25 0.78
C TRP A 47 -8.46 -5.01 1.54
N HIS A 48 -9.62 -5.19 0.90
CA HIS A 48 -10.93 -5.01 1.56
C HIS A 48 -11.05 -5.91 2.80
N GLY A 49 -10.74 -7.19 2.64
CA GLY A 49 -10.74 -8.16 3.75
C GLY A 49 -9.65 -7.91 4.78
N TRP A 50 -8.46 -7.45 4.37
CA TRP A 50 -7.37 -7.12 5.29
C TRP A 50 -7.68 -5.92 6.18
N ILE A 51 -8.37 -4.90 5.65
CA ILE A 51 -8.85 -3.76 6.44
C ILE A 51 -9.86 -4.23 7.50
N ASN A 52 -10.63 -5.29 7.23
CA ASN A 52 -11.50 -5.95 8.22
C ASN A 52 -12.53 -5.00 8.89
N ASP A 53 -12.98 -4.01 8.14
CA ASP A 53 -14.15 -3.16 8.42
C ASP A 53 -14.74 -2.79 7.06
N PRO A 54 -15.92 -3.30 6.68
CA PRO A 54 -16.47 -3.06 5.33
C PRO A 54 -16.66 -1.58 5.02
N THR A 55 -17.07 -0.77 6.00
CA THR A 55 -17.37 0.65 5.80
C THR A 55 -16.08 1.42 5.55
N VAL A 56 -15.06 1.19 6.38
CA VAL A 56 -13.75 1.83 6.23
C VAL A 56 -13.03 1.31 4.99
N ALA A 57 -13.16 0.03 4.67
CA ALA A 57 -12.58 -0.59 3.49
C ALA A 57 -13.12 0.03 2.20
N ASP A 58 -14.45 0.17 2.08
CA ASP A 58 -15.06 0.81 0.92
C ASP A 58 -14.57 2.24 0.76
N ALA A 59 -14.55 3.01 1.86
CA ALA A 59 -14.10 4.41 1.86
C ALA A 59 -12.61 4.57 1.49
N LEU A 60 -11.73 3.70 2.01
CA LEU A 60 -10.30 3.72 1.71
C LEU A 60 -10.03 3.31 0.26
N LEU A 61 -10.67 2.24 -0.22
CA LEU A 61 -10.45 1.73 -1.58
C LEU A 61 -10.98 2.70 -2.64
N ASP A 62 -12.10 3.37 -2.38
CA ASP A 62 -12.59 4.42 -3.27
C ASP A 62 -11.56 5.55 -3.44
N ARG A 63 -10.89 5.98 -2.36
CA ARG A 63 -9.88 7.04 -2.40
C ARG A 63 -8.54 6.59 -2.99
N LEU A 64 -8.10 5.38 -2.61
CA LEU A 64 -6.78 4.87 -2.99
C LEU A 64 -6.79 4.27 -4.38
N VAL A 65 -7.77 3.44 -4.71
CA VAL A 65 -7.73 2.56 -5.88
C VAL A 65 -8.44 3.16 -7.08
N HIS A 66 -9.53 3.91 -6.88
CA HIS A 66 -10.34 4.44 -7.99
C HIS A 66 -9.51 5.25 -9.00
N SER A 67 -8.57 6.05 -8.51
CA SER A 67 -7.69 6.89 -9.34
C SER A 67 -6.23 6.42 -9.37
N ALA A 68 -5.93 5.22 -8.88
CA ALA A 68 -4.56 4.74 -8.81
C ALA A 68 -3.99 4.32 -10.17
N TYR A 69 -2.73 4.66 -10.38
CA TYR A 69 -1.90 3.96 -11.35
C TYR A 69 -1.32 2.69 -10.70
N ARG A 70 -1.72 1.52 -11.19
CA ARG A 70 -1.28 0.23 -10.64
C ARG A 70 -0.16 -0.39 -11.47
N ILE A 71 0.97 -0.63 -10.80
CA ILE A 71 2.11 -1.36 -11.37
C ILE A 71 2.18 -2.73 -10.70
N VAL A 72 1.94 -3.79 -11.46
CA VAL A 72 2.12 -5.16 -10.96
C VAL A 72 3.56 -5.60 -11.26
N MET A 73 4.36 -5.69 -10.21
CA MET A 73 5.74 -6.18 -10.31
C MET A 73 5.77 -7.71 -10.34
N LYS A 74 6.61 -8.28 -11.20
CA LYS A 74 6.84 -9.72 -11.34
C LYS A 74 8.34 -9.99 -11.39
N GLY A 75 8.74 -11.19 -11.00
CA GLY A 75 10.13 -11.64 -11.05
C GLY A 75 10.64 -12.10 -9.69
N GLU A 76 11.86 -12.62 -9.68
CA GLU A 76 12.50 -13.08 -8.46
C GLU A 76 13.04 -11.91 -7.61
N SER A 77 13.24 -12.17 -6.32
CA SER A 77 13.84 -11.21 -5.42
C SER A 77 15.25 -10.83 -5.90
N LEU A 78 15.44 -9.53 -6.14
CA LEU A 78 16.76 -8.98 -6.47
C LEU A 78 17.77 -9.18 -5.33
N ARG A 79 17.30 -9.37 -4.08
CA ARG A 79 18.18 -9.68 -2.95
C ARG A 79 18.87 -11.03 -3.13
N ARG A 80 18.17 -12.03 -3.68
CA ARG A 80 18.70 -13.37 -3.94
C ARG A 80 19.84 -13.32 -4.97
N LYS A 81 19.62 -12.57 -6.05
CA LYS A 81 20.61 -12.37 -7.13
C LYS A 81 21.92 -11.77 -6.59
N LYS A 82 21.82 -10.78 -5.71
CA LYS A 82 23.01 -10.16 -5.08
C LYS A 82 23.80 -11.16 -4.24
N THR A 83 23.13 -11.98 -3.45
CA THR A 83 23.78 -13.02 -2.62
C THR A 83 24.47 -14.08 -3.47
N GLU A 84 23.89 -14.46 -4.61
CA GLU A 84 24.51 -15.42 -5.55
C GLU A 84 25.74 -14.85 -6.25
N GLU A 85 25.71 -13.57 -6.63
CA GLU A 85 26.87 -12.86 -7.22
C GLU A 85 28.03 -12.72 -6.21
N GLU A 86 27.72 -12.43 -4.94
CA GLU A 86 28.72 -12.33 -3.87
C GLU A 86 29.34 -13.70 -3.51
N ALA A 87 28.56 -14.79 -3.55
CA ALA A 87 29.06 -16.15 -3.27
C ALA A 87 29.89 -16.75 -4.42
N ALA A 88 29.77 -16.21 -5.64
CA ALA A 88 30.50 -16.65 -6.83
C ALA A 88 31.80 -15.87 -7.08
N SER A 89 32.09 -14.85 -6.26
CA SER A 89 33.32 -14.03 -6.30
C SER A 89 34.32 -14.43 -5.22
#